data_AF-A0A9W6QHC8-F1
#
_entry.id   AF-A0A9W6QHC8-F1
#
_cell.length_a   1.000
_cell.length_b   1.000
_cell.length_c   1.000
_cell.angle_alpha   90.00
_cell.angle_beta   90.00
_cell.angle_gamma   90.00
#
_symmetry.space_group_name_H-M   'P 1'
#
loop_
_entity.id
_entity.type
_entity.pdbx_description
1 polymer ?
#
loop_
_entity_poly.entity_id
_entity_poly.type
_entity_poly.pdbx_seq_one_letter_code
_entity_poly.pdbx_strand_id
1 'polypeptide(L)'
;MVWAVETPDRIGFAYGTLPGHPECGEESFVVSTDADGEVWFEVTAFSRLAAWYARLGRPVALALQHLAIERYLRAVVRAAAAP
;
A
#
# COMPACT_ATOMS: atom_id res chain seq x y z
N MET A 1 5.03 -9.14 -7.53
CA MET A 1 3.83 -8.48 -8.08
C MET A 1 2.72 -9.52 -8.14
N VAL A 2 1.57 -9.24 -7.55
CA VAL A 2 0.39 -10.14 -7.54
C VAL A 2 -0.53 -9.79 -8.70
N TRP A 3 -0.75 -8.50 -8.94
CA TRP A 3 -1.51 -7.98 -10.07
C TRP A 3 -1.05 -6.57 -10.44
N ALA A 4 -1.44 -6.13 -11.63
CA ALA A 4 -1.29 -4.77 -12.12
C ALA A 4 -2.56 -4.36 -12.88
N VAL A 5 -2.85 -3.06 -12.89
CA VAL A 5 -3.96 -2.46 -13.63
C VAL A 5 -3.44 -1.30 -14.46
N GLU A 6 -3.87 -1.24 -15.70
CA GLU A 6 -3.58 -0.15 -16.64
C GLU A 6 -4.82 0.05 -17.52
N THR A 7 -5.62 1.05 -17.17
CA THR A 7 -6.78 1.53 -17.91
C THR A 7 -6.65 3.04 -18.11
N PRO A 8 -7.45 3.65 -19.01
CA PRO A 8 -7.36 5.09 -19.27
C PRO A 8 -7.52 5.97 -18.03
N ASP A 9 -8.29 5.49 -17.05
CA ASP A 9 -8.69 6.17 -15.83
C ASP A 9 -8.02 5.60 -14.57
N ARG A 10 -7.22 4.53 -14.67
CA ARG A 10 -6.59 3.87 -13.52
C ARG A 10 -5.27 3.18 -13.86
N ILE A 11 -4.25 3.43 -13.05
CA ILE A 11 -2.96 2.74 -13.12
C ILE A 11 -2.50 2.33 -11.73
N GLY A 12 -1.96 1.13 -11.60
CA GLY A 12 -1.50 0.65 -10.30
C GLY A 12 -1.02 -0.79 -10.30
N PHE A 13 -0.55 -1.22 -9.13
CA PHE A 13 -0.06 -2.57 -8.93
C PHE A 13 -0.21 -3.00 -7.49
N ALA A 14 -0.14 -4.31 -7.26
CA ALA A 14 0.04 -4.88 -5.95
C ALA A 14 1.23 -5.83 -5.89
N TYR A 15 1.82 -5.92 -4.71
CA TYR A 15 2.84 -6.90 -4.40
C TYR A 15 2.51 -7.61 -3.10
N GLY A 16 2.94 -8.87 -3.02
CA GLY A 16 2.77 -9.71 -1.85
C GLY A 16 4.13 -10.04 -1.24
N THR A 17 4.12 -10.31 0.05
CA THR A 17 5.27 -10.86 0.78
C THR A 17 5.61 -12.26 0.27
N LEU A 18 6.90 -12.58 0.17
CA LEU A 18 7.36 -13.91 -0.21
C LEU A 18 7.12 -14.96 0.89
N PRO A 19 7.01 -16.25 0.53
CA PRO A 19 6.97 -17.34 1.51
C PRO A 19 8.18 -17.31 2.45
N GLY A 20 7.94 -17.55 3.75
CA GLY A 20 8.98 -17.51 4.79
C GLY A 20 9.09 -16.15 5.51
N HIS A 21 8.40 -15.12 5.03
CA HIS A 21 8.29 -13.85 5.76
C HIS A 21 7.38 -14.01 7.00
N PRO A 22 7.76 -13.46 8.18
CA PRO A 22 6.98 -13.57 9.42
C PRO A 22 5.58 -12.93 9.32
N GLU A 23 5.44 -12.00 8.38
CA GLU A 23 4.18 -11.40 7.96
C GLU A 23 3.86 -11.86 6.54
N CYS A 24 2.63 -12.30 6.31
CA CYS A 24 2.11 -12.63 4.99
C CYS A 24 1.01 -11.63 4.62
N GLY A 25 1.21 -10.85 3.56
CA GLY A 25 0.30 -9.77 3.19
C GLY A 25 0.49 -9.29 1.77
N GLU A 26 -0.43 -8.45 1.33
CA GLU A 26 -0.40 -7.77 0.05
C GLU A 26 -0.57 -6.27 0.29
N GLU A 27 0.17 -5.49 -0.48
CA GLU A 27 0.06 -4.04 -0.52
C GLU A 27 -0.12 -3.59 -1.98
N SER A 28 -1.08 -2.71 -2.20
CA SER A 28 -1.40 -2.12 -3.51
C SER A 28 -1.31 -0.61 -3.50
N PHE A 29 -0.96 -0.07 -4.66
CA PHE A 29 -0.84 1.35 -4.94
C PHE A 29 -1.56 1.63 -6.25
N VAL A 30 -2.60 2.46 -6.20
CA VAL A 30 -3.44 2.75 -7.35
C VAL A 30 -3.69 4.25 -7.45
N VAL A 31 -3.44 4.79 -8.64
CA VAL A 31 -3.87 6.13 -9.02
C VAL A 31 -5.08 5.96 -9.95
N SER A 32 -6.15 6.69 -9.68
CA SER A 32 -7.31 6.77 -10.57
C SER A 32 -7.78 8.19 -10.75
N THR A 33 -8.47 8.47 -11.85
CA THR A 33 -9.13 9.75 -12.11
C THR A 33 -10.63 9.50 -12.26
N ASP A 34 -11.46 10.31 -11.62
CA ASP A 34 -12.91 10.23 -11.81
C ASP A 34 -13.41 11.02 -13.03
N ALA A 35 -14.73 11.01 -13.24
CA ALA A 35 -15.35 11.69 -14.37
C ALA A 35 -15.23 13.22 -14.32
N ASP A 36 -15.05 13.79 -13.13
CA ASP A 36 -14.87 15.23 -12.91
C ASP A 36 -13.39 15.65 -13.03
N GLY A 37 -12.50 14.68 -13.22
CA GLY A 37 -11.06 14.91 -13.36
C GLY A 37 -10.31 14.93 -12.04
N GLU A 38 -10.94 14.58 -10.91
CA GLU A 38 -10.23 14.48 -9.65
C GLU A 38 -9.34 13.25 -9.61
N VAL A 39 -8.10 13.44 -9.16
CA VAL A 39 -7.11 12.37 -9.05
C VAL A 39 -7.15 11.79 -7.63
N TRP A 40 -7.40 10.50 -7.55
CA TRP A 40 -7.42 9.71 -6.35
C TRP A 40 -6.15 8.85 -6.27
N PHE A 41 -5.53 8.83 -5.09
CA PHE A 41 -4.44 7.90 -4.78
C PHE A 41 -4.87 6.99 -3.63
N GLU A 42 -4.93 5.70 -3.90
CA GLU A 42 -5.34 4.67 -2.95
C GLU A 42 -4.16 3.76 -2.61
N VAL A 43 -3.95 3.55 -1.31
CA VAL A 43 -3.01 2.55 -0.78
C VAL A 43 -3.82 1.56 0.04
N THR A 44 -3.83 0.30 -0.37
CA THR A 44 -4.47 -0.79 0.39
C THR A 44 -3.41 -1.76 0.86
N ALA A 45 -3.25 -1.90 2.18
CA ALA A 45 -2.30 -2.82 2.78
C ALA A 45 -3.02 -3.75 3.76
N PHE A 46 -2.83 -5.06 3.61
CA PHE A 46 -3.30 -6.03 4.60
C PHE A 46 -2.23 -7.07 4.86
N SER A 47 -2.05 -7.43 6.13
CA SER A 47 -1.09 -8.45 6.54
C SER A 47 -1.66 -9.36 7.62
N ARG A 48 -1.18 -10.59 7.66
CA ARG A 48 -1.39 -11.57 8.72
C ARG A 48 -0.04 -12.00 9.26
N LEU A 49 0.10 -12.00 10.57
CA LEU A 49 1.26 -12.55 11.26
C LEU A 49 1.24 -14.07 11.09
N ALA A 50 2.12 -14.58 10.22
CA ALA A 50 2.22 -16.00 9.88
C ALA A 50 3.05 -16.76 10.91
N ALA A 51 4.00 -16.10 11.57
CA ALA A 51 4.85 -16.70 12.60
C ALA A 51 4.32 -16.46 14.02
N TRP A 52 4.45 -17.46 14.90
CA TRP A 52 4.00 -17.39 16.29
C TRP A 52 4.69 -16.27 17.10
N TYR A 53 5.98 -16.04 16.86
CA TYR A 53 6.75 -14.98 17.52
C TYR A 53 6.40 -13.59 16.98
N ALA A 54 5.96 -13.48 15.72
CA ALA A 54 5.51 -12.22 15.15
C ALA A 54 4.22 -11.71 15.83
N ARG A 55 3.41 -12.61 16.39
CA ARG A 55 2.21 -12.24 17.17
C ARG A 55 2.53 -11.39 18.40
N LEU A 56 3.72 -11.54 18.99
CA LEU A 56 4.17 -10.69 20.11
C LEU A 56 4.49 -9.26 19.67
N GLY A 57 4.90 -9.07 18.41
CA GLY A 57 5.20 -7.77 17.81
C GLY A 57 3.99 -7.07 17.18
N ARG A 58 2.78 -7.64 17.27
CA ARG A 58 1.58 -7.12 16.60
C ARG A 58 1.33 -5.61 16.77
N PRO A 59 1.35 -5.02 17.99
CA PRO A 59 1.09 -3.59 18.12
C PRO A 59 2.16 -2.73 17.42
N VAL A 60 3.42 -3.18 17.45
CA VAL A 60 4.53 -2.51 16.76
C VAL A 60 4.36 -2.61 15.24
N ALA A 61 4.02 -3.79 14.73
CA ALA A 61 3.78 -4.02 13.31
C ALA A 61 2.65 -3.11 12.77
N LEU A 62 1.54 -3.00 13.52
CA LEU A 62 0.43 -2.10 13.15
C LEU A 62 0.85 -0.63 13.13
N ALA A 63 1.65 -0.19 14.12
CA ALA A 63 2.16 1.17 14.17
C ALA A 63 3.11 1.48 13.00
N LEU A 64 4.00 0.54 12.66
CA LEU A 64 4.91 0.66 11.52
C LEU A 64 4.15 0.73 10.20
N GLN A 65 3.09 -0.07 10.03
CA GLN A 65 2.24 -0.02 8.84
C GLN A 65 1.54 1.35 8.70
N HIS A 66 0.98 1.88 9.78
CA HIS A 66 0.37 3.22 9.75
C HIS A 66 1.39 4.31 9.39
N LEU A 67 2.57 4.27 10.01
CA LEU A 67 3.64 5.22 9.71
C LEU A 67 4.10 5.12 8.25
N ALA A 68 4.17 3.91 7.68
CA ALA A 68 4.52 3.70 6.29
C ALA A 68 3.46 4.31 5.35
N ILE A 69 2.18 4.02 5.58
CA ILE A 69 1.06 4.57 4.81
C ILE A 69 1.10 6.11 4.85
N GLU A 70 1.25 6.72 6.03
CA GLU A 70 1.36 8.18 6.16
C GLU A 70 2.55 8.77 5.38
N ARG A 71 3.67 8.05 5.31
CA ARG A 71 4.84 8.50 4.54
C ARG A 71 4.59 8.41 3.04
N TYR A 72 3.91 7.37 2.57
CA TYR A 72 3.52 7.23 1.17
C TYR A 72 2.56 8.34 0.76
N LEU A 73 1.51 8.59 1.54
CA LEU A 73 0.56 9.67 1.28
C LEU A 73 1.27 11.04 1.24
N ARG A 74 2.14 11.34 2.21
CA ARG A 74 2.94 12.57 2.20
C ARG A 74 3.84 12.69 0.99
N ALA A 75 4.46 11.59 0.55
CA ALA A 75 5.32 11.58 -0.62
C ALA A 75 4.53 11.89 -1.90
N VAL A 76 3.33 11.32 -2.05
CA VAL A 76 2.46 11.58 -3.21
C VAL A 76 1.95 13.02 -3.21
N VAL A 77 1.48 13.53 -2.07
CA VAL A 77 1.07 14.95 -1.96
C VAL A 77 2.22 15.88 -2.34
N ARG A 78 3.44 15.58 -1.89
CA ARG A 78 4.62 16.36 -2.25
C ARG A 78 4.96 16.27 -3.74
N ALA A 79 4.85 15.08 -4.34
CA ALA A 79 5.10 14.88 -5.76
C ALA A 79 4.05 15.58 -6.64
N ALA A 80 2.78 15.54 -6.24
CA ALA A 80 1.69 16.22 -6.93
C ALA A 80 1.79 17.75 -6.84
N ALA A 81 2.38 18.29 -5.77
CA ALA A 81 2.61 19.72 -5.59
C ALA A 81 3.93 20.22 -6.22
N ALA A 82 4.76 19.33 -6.76
CA ALA A 82 5.99 19.72 -7.44
C ALA A 82 5.64 20.32 -8.83
N PRO A 83 6.31 21.42 -9.23
CA PRO A 83 6.04 22.12 -10.49
C PRO A 83 6.48 21.34 -11.73
#